data_AF-A0A6C0DSS8-F1
#
_entry.id   AF-A0A6C0DSS8-F1
#
_cell.length_a   1.000
_cell.length_b   1.000
_cell.length_c   1.000
_cell.angle_alpha   90.00
_cell.angle_beta   90.00
_cell.angle_gamma   90.00
#
_symmetry.space_group_name_H-M   'P 1'
#
loop_
_entity.id
_entity.type
_entity.pdbx_description
1 polymer ?
#
loop_
_entity_poly.entity_id
_entity_poly.type
_entity_poly.pdbx_seq_one_letter_code
_entity_poly.pdbx_strand_id
1 'polypeptide(L)'
;MEDPILPEQVEPPVPTVQEQEEVGLEVGDTIYLLGGRLNKTRGILYGFRSDRFIILPSGVSDRVITIPLTMEGVPDPDLGLVEILLLKKTEKPGFINLLDMRAEQKVETFDSSGTPGPRFTVQSVNEVEDSAVFVDELGKELPLDFDFKGIPGDFGYDIIRVREEVEDLSPTDGIEKVSDAP
;
A
#
# COMPACT_ATOMS: atom_id res chain seq x y z
N MET A 1 -12.65 -15.70 -73.06
CA MET A 1 -13.57 -16.18 -72.02
C MET A 1 -12.81 -16.00 -70.73
N GLU A 2 -12.94 -14.83 -70.12
CA GLU A 2 -12.29 -14.48 -68.87
C GLU A 2 -13.28 -14.74 -67.74
N ASP A 3 -12.86 -15.57 -66.77
CA ASP A 3 -13.61 -15.83 -65.55
C ASP A 3 -13.73 -14.55 -64.71
N PRO A 4 -14.89 -14.26 -64.12
CA PRO A 4 -15.05 -13.09 -63.25
C PRO A 4 -14.39 -13.37 -61.89
N ILE A 5 -13.47 -12.48 -61.51
CA ILE A 5 -12.85 -12.47 -60.18
C ILE A 5 -13.92 -12.04 -59.16
N LEU A 6 -14.27 -12.95 -58.25
CA LEU A 6 -15.09 -12.64 -57.07
C LEU A 6 -14.32 -11.66 -56.16
N PRO A 7 -14.96 -10.62 -55.61
CA PRO A 7 -14.29 -9.74 -54.67
C PRO A 7 -13.94 -10.50 -53.39
N GLU A 8 -12.65 -10.51 -53.08
CA GLU A 8 -12.09 -11.02 -51.83
C GLU A 8 -12.78 -10.33 -50.65
N GLN A 9 -13.49 -11.10 -49.82
CA GLN A 9 -14.10 -10.55 -48.63
C GLN A 9 -13.00 -10.20 -47.64
N VAL A 10 -12.72 -8.91 -47.50
CA VAL A 10 -11.84 -8.38 -46.47
C VAL A 10 -12.55 -8.63 -45.13
N GLU A 11 -12.17 -9.71 -44.45
CA GLU A 11 -12.57 -9.92 -43.06
C GLU A 11 -12.13 -8.68 -42.26
N PRO A 12 -13.00 -8.10 -41.42
CA PRO A 12 -12.59 -7.01 -40.55
C PRO A 12 -11.42 -7.51 -39.68
N PRO A 13 -10.40 -6.67 -39.41
CA PRO A 13 -9.29 -7.10 -38.57
C PRO A 13 -9.86 -7.57 -37.24
N VAL A 14 -9.58 -8.84 -36.92
CA VAL A 14 -9.79 -9.39 -35.58
C VAL A 14 -9.07 -8.43 -34.63
N PRO A 15 -9.73 -7.86 -33.61
CA PRO A 15 -9.02 -7.02 -32.66
C PRO A 15 -7.92 -7.87 -32.06
N THR A 16 -6.68 -7.51 -32.38
CA THR A 16 -5.49 -8.08 -31.77
C THR A 16 -5.69 -7.92 -30.28
N VAL A 17 -5.81 -9.04 -29.56
CA VAL A 17 -5.77 -9.05 -28.11
C VAL A 17 -4.52 -8.27 -27.77
N GLN A 18 -4.70 -7.06 -27.23
CA GLN A 18 -3.60 -6.27 -26.72
C GLN A 18 -2.86 -7.22 -25.78
N GLU A 19 -1.61 -7.55 -26.10
CA GLU A 19 -0.70 -8.12 -25.14
C GLU A 19 -0.87 -7.26 -23.90
N GLN A 20 -1.52 -7.82 -22.88
CA GLN A 20 -1.59 -7.19 -21.59
C GLN A 20 -0.12 -7.04 -21.22
N GLU A 21 0.43 -5.83 -21.39
CA GLU A 21 1.59 -5.43 -20.64
C GLU A 21 1.24 -5.87 -19.22
N GLU A 22 1.95 -6.87 -18.69
CA GLU A 22 1.86 -7.21 -17.29
C GLU A 22 2.30 -5.96 -16.55
N VAL A 23 1.35 -5.05 -16.29
CA VAL A 23 1.58 -3.88 -15.48
C VAL A 23 1.86 -4.45 -14.10
N GLY A 24 3.16 -4.64 -13.83
CA GLY A 24 3.63 -5.28 -12.61
C GLY A 24 3.02 -4.58 -11.41
N LEU A 25 2.53 -5.36 -10.44
CA LEU A 25 1.98 -4.83 -9.21
C LEU A 25 3.11 -4.23 -8.37
N GLU A 26 2.91 -3.02 -7.87
CA GLU A 26 3.90 -2.29 -7.07
C GLU A 26 3.29 -1.78 -5.77
N VAL A 27 4.12 -1.63 -4.74
CA VAL A 27 3.69 -1.07 -3.45
C VAL A 27 3.12 0.34 -3.68
N GLY A 28 1.90 0.55 -3.19
CA GLY A 28 1.11 1.77 -3.41
C GLY A 28 -0.04 1.60 -4.41
N ASP A 29 -0.06 0.55 -5.22
CA ASP A 29 -1.14 0.28 -6.16
C ASP A 29 -2.47 0.02 -5.43
N THR A 30 -3.58 0.53 -5.97
CA THR A 30 -4.92 0.17 -5.49
C THR A 30 -5.45 -1.01 -6.27
N ILE A 31 -5.82 -2.08 -5.58
CA ILE A 31 -6.30 -3.32 -6.19
C ILE A 31 -7.70 -3.72 -5.69
N TYR A 32 -8.33 -4.59 -6.46
CA TYR A 32 -9.60 -5.23 -6.15
C TYR A 32 -9.53 -6.73 -6.41
N LEU A 33 -9.88 -7.52 -5.40
CA LEU A 33 -9.85 -8.98 -5.48
C LEU A 33 -11.20 -9.53 -5.91
N LEU A 34 -11.18 -10.42 -6.90
CA LEU A 34 -12.35 -11.18 -7.33
C LEU A 34 -12.19 -12.67 -7.02
N GLY A 35 -13.29 -13.27 -6.58
CA GLY A 35 -13.37 -14.71 -6.31
C GLY A 35 -12.94 -15.13 -4.90
N GLY A 36 -13.31 -16.35 -4.56
CA GLY A 36 -12.81 -17.01 -3.36
C GLY A 36 -13.24 -16.37 -2.05
N ARG A 37 -12.43 -16.61 -1.01
CA ARG A 37 -12.69 -16.13 0.36
C ARG A 37 -12.45 -14.63 0.54
N LEU A 38 -11.68 -14.02 -0.35
CA LEU A 38 -11.27 -12.62 -0.31
C LEU A 38 -12.02 -11.75 -1.33
N ASN A 39 -13.10 -12.30 -1.93
CA ASN A 39 -13.88 -11.61 -2.96
C ASN A 39 -14.34 -10.22 -2.48
N LYS A 40 -14.27 -9.24 -3.38
CA LYS A 40 -14.62 -7.83 -3.15
C LYS A 40 -13.71 -7.09 -2.17
N THR A 41 -12.57 -7.66 -1.81
CA THR A 41 -11.56 -6.93 -1.04
C THR A 41 -10.97 -5.85 -1.92
N ARG A 42 -11.13 -4.60 -1.47
CA ARG A 42 -10.48 -3.44 -2.05
C ARG A 42 -9.41 -2.94 -1.09
N GLY A 43 -8.23 -2.63 -1.58
CA GLY A 43 -7.16 -2.14 -0.73
C GLY A 43 -5.96 -1.63 -1.51
N ILE A 44 -4.98 -1.17 -0.76
CA ILE A 44 -3.69 -0.73 -1.28
C ILE A 44 -2.69 -1.88 -1.11
N LEU A 45 -1.87 -2.11 -2.13
CA LEU A 45 -0.74 -3.01 -2.04
C LEU A 45 0.29 -2.43 -1.07
N TYR A 46 0.35 -3.03 0.11
CA TYR A 46 1.16 -2.58 1.23
C TYR A 46 2.52 -3.26 1.26
N GLY A 47 2.64 -4.41 0.60
CA GLY A 47 3.89 -5.12 0.39
C GLY A 47 3.76 -6.13 -0.74
N PHE A 48 4.85 -6.39 -1.45
CA PHE A 48 4.89 -7.36 -2.54
C PHE A 48 6.24 -8.07 -2.52
N ARG A 49 6.23 -9.39 -2.33
CA ARG A 49 7.42 -10.23 -2.20
C ARG A 49 7.22 -11.48 -3.05
N SER A 50 8.28 -12.25 -3.26
CA SER A 50 8.24 -13.47 -4.08
C SER A 50 7.34 -14.57 -3.52
N ASP A 51 7.08 -14.56 -2.20
CA ASP A 51 6.31 -15.59 -1.50
C ASP A 51 4.92 -15.14 -1.05
N ARG A 52 4.63 -13.83 -1.10
CA ARG A 52 3.38 -13.25 -0.63
C ARG A 52 3.21 -11.81 -1.12
N PHE A 53 1.97 -11.34 -1.10
CA PHE A 53 1.70 -9.92 -1.11
C PHE A 53 0.77 -9.53 0.05
N ILE A 54 0.82 -8.26 0.42
CA ILE A 54 0.17 -7.72 1.59
C ILE A 54 -0.74 -6.59 1.14
N ILE A 55 -1.99 -6.62 1.58
CA ILE A 55 -3.00 -5.61 1.25
C ILE A 55 -3.40 -4.91 2.53
N LEU A 56 -3.39 -3.59 2.51
CA LEU A 56 -4.09 -2.76 3.50
C LEU A 56 -5.52 -2.51 2.99
N PRO A 57 -6.56 -3.12 3.59
CA PRO A 57 -7.93 -2.96 3.10
C PRO A 57 -8.41 -1.51 3.25
N SER A 58 -9.26 -1.07 2.32
CA SER A 58 -9.84 0.28 2.39
C SER A 58 -10.67 0.46 3.67
N GLY A 59 -10.45 1.57 4.38
CA GLY A 59 -11.15 1.89 5.63
C GLY A 59 -10.59 1.19 6.87
N VAL A 60 -9.43 0.55 6.75
CA VAL A 60 -8.79 -0.23 7.81
C VAL A 60 -7.35 0.23 7.97
N SER A 61 -6.91 0.46 9.21
CA SER A 61 -5.56 0.99 9.50
C SER A 61 -4.76 0.13 10.49
N ASP A 62 -5.36 -0.94 11.00
CA ASP A 62 -4.86 -1.74 12.12
C ASP A 62 -4.65 -3.22 11.77
N ARG A 63 -5.00 -3.63 10.55
CA ARG A 63 -4.79 -5.00 10.07
C ARG A 63 -4.49 -4.99 8.57
N VAL A 64 -3.76 -6.00 8.14
CA VAL A 64 -3.47 -6.26 6.73
C VAL A 64 -3.95 -7.66 6.36
N ILE A 65 -4.12 -7.91 5.07
CA ILE A 65 -4.41 -9.23 4.53
C ILE A 65 -3.14 -9.69 3.80
N THR A 66 -2.55 -10.77 4.29
CA THR A 66 -1.43 -11.44 3.62
C THR A 66 -1.97 -12.53 2.71
N ILE A 67 -1.59 -12.47 1.43
CA ILE A 67 -1.96 -13.45 0.42
C ILE A 67 -0.68 -14.20 0.02
N PRO A 68 -0.56 -15.50 0.37
CA PRO A 68 0.57 -16.31 -0.06
C PRO A 68 0.58 -16.49 -1.59
N LEU A 69 1.77 -16.48 -2.14
CA LEU A 69 2.06 -16.81 -3.54
C LEU A 69 2.73 -18.18 -3.60
N THR A 70 2.41 -18.93 -4.65
CA THR A 70 3.13 -20.15 -5.00
C THR A 70 4.53 -19.81 -5.54
N MET A 71 5.36 -20.84 -5.77
CA MET A 71 6.68 -20.65 -6.40
C MET A 71 6.61 -20.06 -7.81
N GLU A 72 5.45 -20.12 -8.45
CA GLU A 72 5.18 -19.55 -9.77
C GLU A 72 4.70 -18.08 -9.69
N GLY A 73 4.64 -17.50 -8.48
CA GLY A 73 4.19 -16.12 -8.27
C GLY A 73 2.67 -15.93 -8.35
N VAL A 74 1.90 -17.02 -8.36
CA VAL A 74 0.43 -17.00 -8.45
C VAL A 74 -0.18 -17.15 -7.05
N PRO A 75 -1.29 -16.45 -6.73
CA PRO A 75 -1.98 -16.64 -5.44
C PRO A 75 -2.33 -18.10 -5.17
N ASP A 76 -2.26 -18.49 -3.90
CA ASP A 76 -2.62 -19.85 -3.47
C ASP A 76 -4.04 -20.24 -3.98
N PRO A 77 -4.17 -21.32 -4.77
CA PRO A 77 -5.45 -21.74 -5.35
C PRO A 77 -6.51 -22.07 -4.31
N ASP A 78 -6.12 -22.44 -3.08
CA ASP A 78 -7.07 -22.74 -1.99
C ASP A 78 -7.82 -21.49 -1.52
N LEU A 79 -7.31 -20.30 -1.82
CA LEU A 79 -8.04 -19.05 -1.58
C LEU A 79 -9.21 -18.87 -2.53
N GLY A 80 -9.24 -19.60 -3.65
CA GLY A 80 -10.24 -19.50 -4.71
C GLY A 80 -10.22 -18.16 -5.44
N LEU A 81 -9.09 -17.44 -5.39
CA LEU A 81 -8.94 -16.14 -6.04
C LEU A 81 -9.01 -16.34 -7.55
N VAL A 82 -9.89 -15.58 -8.21
CA VAL A 82 -10.09 -15.66 -9.66
C VAL A 82 -9.24 -14.61 -10.37
N GLU A 83 -9.22 -13.39 -9.83
CA GLU A 83 -8.55 -12.28 -10.51
C GLU A 83 -8.15 -11.18 -9.51
N ILE A 84 -7.03 -10.50 -9.81
CA ILE A 84 -6.59 -9.27 -9.15
C ILE A 84 -6.74 -8.15 -10.15
N LEU A 85 -7.69 -7.25 -9.93
CA LEU A 85 -7.88 -6.08 -10.76
C LEU A 85 -7.05 -4.91 -10.22
N LEU A 86 -6.16 -4.37 -11.04
CA LEU A 86 -5.50 -3.09 -10.77
C LEU A 86 -6.51 -1.96 -11.00
N LEU A 87 -6.94 -1.29 -9.93
CA LEU A 87 -7.87 -0.16 -10.00
C LEU A 87 -7.16 1.17 -10.27
N LYS A 88 -6.00 1.37 -9.64
CA LYS A 88 -5.21 2.59 -9.77
C LYS A 88 -3.74 2.25 -9.61
N LYS A 89 -2.94 2.62 -10.60
CA LYS A 89 -1.48 2.56 -10.53
C LYS A 89 -0.95 3.71 -9.66
N THR A 90 0.02 3.42 -8.80
CA THR A 90 0.73 4.46 -8.05
C THR A 90 1.62 5.30 -8.97
N GLU A 91 1.71 6.60 -8.71
CA GLU A 91 2.63 7.50 -9.42
C GLU A 91 4.06 7.35 -8.89
N LYS A 92 4.19 7.02 -7.60
CA LYS A 92 5.45 6.82 -6.90
C LYS A 92 5.37 5.52 -6.11
N PRO A 93 6.00 4.44 -6.59
CA PRO A 93 6.08 3.22 -5.81
C PRO A 93 6.95 3.44 -4.57
N GLY A 94 6.76 2.58 -3.57
CA GLY A 94 7.57 2.58 -2.36
C GLY A 94 6.75 2.89 -1.10
N PHE A 95 7.24 2.34 0.00
CA PHE A 95 6.60 2.40 1.29
C PHE A 95 6.69 3.80 1.94
N ILE A 96 7.82 4.50 1.73
CA ILE A 96 7.98 5.91 2.16
C ILE A 96 6.93 6.80 1.51
N ASN A 97 6.78 6.68 0.19
CA ASN A 97 5.80 7.45 -0.60
C ASN A 97 4.36 7.07 -0.24
N LEU A 98 4.09 5.77 -0.04
CA LEU A 98 2.78 5.27 0.34
C LEU A 98 2.27 5.90 1.65
N LEU A 99 3.16 6.04 2.64
CA LEU A 99 2.80 6.56 3.95
C LEU A 99 3.05 8.07 4.13
N ASP A 100 3.53 8.76 3.09
CA ASP A 100 3.99 10.17 3.16
C ASP A 100 4.89 10.41 4.38
N MET A 101 5.88 9.51 4.57
CA MET A 101 6.78 9.59 5.71
C MET A 101 7.74 10.77 5.58
N ARG A 102 7.93 11.48 6.68
CA ARG A 102 8.85 12.61 6.81
C ARG A 102 9.63 12.50 8.11
N ALA A 103 10.82 13.10 8.12
CA ALA A 103 11.58 13.24 9.35
C ALA A 103 10.76 13.93 10.45
N GLU A 104 11.05 13.58 11.69
CA GLU A 104 10.42 14.06 12.94
C GLU A 104 8.97 13.59 13.16
N GLN A 105 8.37 12.84 12.22
CA GLN A 105 7.05 12.25 12.43
C GLN A 105 7.09 11.08 13.41
N LYS A 106 6.03 10.98 14.23
CA LYS A 106 5.80 9.83 15.11
C LYS A 106 5.06 8.74 14.34
N VAL A 107 5.53 7.51 14.48
CA VAL A 107 4.87 6.34 13.91
C VAL A 107 4.47 5.35 14.99
N GLU A 108 3.39 4.63 14.73
CA GLU A 108 2.95 3.50 15.54
C GLU A 108 3.06 2.23 14.71
N THR A 109 3.43 1.13 15.37
CA THR A 109 3.42 -0.17 14.73
C THR A 109 2.28 -1.03 15.24
N PHE A 110 1.85 -1.99 14.41
CA PHE A 110 0.90 -3.02 14.80
C PHE A 110 1.38 -4.37 14.28
N ASP A 111 1.16 -5.42 15.06
CA ASP A 111 1.37 -6.79 14.59
C ASP A 111 0.21 -7.26 13.68
N SER A 112 0.33 -8.46 13.12
CA SER A 112 -0.72 -9.12 12.31
C SER A 112 -2.06 -9.31 13.02
N SER A 113 -2.11 -9.28 14.35
CA SER A 113 -3.35 -9.34 15.12
C SER A 113 -4.01 -7.98 15.32
N GLY A 114 -3.32 -6.89 14.93
CA GLY A 114 -3.70 -5.51 15.20
C GLY A 114 -3.37 -5.05 16.62
N THR A 115 -2.52 -5.78 17.33
CA THR A 115 -2.04 -5.36 18.65
C THR A 115 -1.01 -4.23 18.46
N PRO A 116 -1.18 -3.08 19.14
CA PRO A 116 -0.23 -1.99 19.06
C PRO A 116 1.14 -2.40 19.60
N GLY A 117 2.17 -2.08 18.83
CA GLY A 117 3.57 -2.23 19.18
C GLY A 117 4.19 -0.93 19.74
N PRO A 118 5.53 -0.86 19.80
CA PRO A 118 6.26 0.32 20.21
C PRO A 118 6.05 1.49 19.24
N ARG A 119 6.31 2.69 19.75
CA ARG A 119 6.31 3.91 18.95
C ARG A 119 7.72 4.25 18.54
N PHE A 120 7.85 4.81 17.35
CA PHE A 120 9.13 5.31 16.86
C PHE A 120 8.98 6.74 16.34
N THR A 121 10.09 7.44 16.28
CA THR A 121 10.21 8.72 15.58
C THR A 121 11.03 8.51 14.33
N VAL A 122 10.57 9.03 13.19
CA VAL A 122 11.34 8.99 11.94
C VAL A 122 12.49 9.98 12.06
N GLN A 123 13.73 9.53 12.06
CA GLN A 123 14.91 10.40 12.09
C GLN A 123 15.23 10.92 10.69
N SER A 124 15.18 10.04 9.69
CA SER A 124 15.45 10.38 8.29
C SER A 124 14.74 9.42 7.35
N VAL A 125 14.49 9.88 6.12
CA VAL A 125 13.87 9.12 5.04
C VAL A 125 14.71 9.24 3.77
N ASN A 126 14.75 8.18 2.97
CA ASN A 126 15.34 8.16 1.64
C ASN A 126 14.29 7.63 0.66
N GLU A 127 13.62 8.54 -0.05
CA GLU A 127 12.60 8.19 -1.07
C GLU A 127 13.19 7.46 -2.28
N VAL A 128 14.48 7.62 -2.56
CA VAL A 128 15.15 7.03 -3.74
C VAL A 128 15.44 5.55 -3.52
N GLU A 129 15.84 5.19 -2.29
CA GLU A 129 16.15 3.81 -1.90
C GLU A 129 14.98 3.13 -1.18
N ASP A 130 13.86 3.83 -0.97
CA ASP A 130 12.72 3.38 -0.16
C ASP A 130 13.15 2.88 1.22
N SER A 131 13.86 3.71 1.96
CA SER A 131 14.37 3.39 3.30
C SER A 131 14.19 4.52 4.30
N ALA A 132 14.20 4.21 5.59
CA ALA A 132 14.12 5.20 6.66
C ALA A 132 14.88 4.74 7.91
N VAL A 133 15.32 5.71 8.71
CA VAL A 133 15.90 5.46 10.02
C VAL A 133 14.89 5.86 11.08
N PHE A 134 14.50 4.90 11.92
CA PHE A 134 13.58 5.10 13.03
C PHE A 134 14.37 5.19 14.34
N VAL A 135 13.84 5.92 15.31
CA VAL A 135 14.42 6.04 16.66
C VAL A 135 13.36 5.65 17.67
N ASP A 136 13.67 4.71 18.55
CA ASP A 136 12.79 4.30 19.64
C ASP A 136 12.78 5.32 20.79
N GLU A 137 11.93 5.09 21.80
CA GLU A 137 11.85 5.96 22.99
C GLU A 137 13.15 6.00 23.82
N LEU A 138 14.06 5.06 23.61
CA LEU A 138 15.36 4.97 24.28
C LEU A 138 16.48 5.65 23.47
N GLY A 139 16.18 6.20 22.30
CA GLY A 139 17.15 6.83 21.42
C GLY A 139 17.95 5.86 20.56
N LYS A 140 17.53 4.59 20.47
CA LYS A 140 18.20 3.60 19.62
C LYS A 140 17.73 3.76 18.17
N GLU A 141 18.70 3.90 17.27
CA GLU A 141 18.46 3.92 15.83
C GLU A 141 18.15 2.53 15.29
N LEU A 142 17.17 2.49 14.40
CA LEU A 142 16.69 1.31 13.72
C LEU A 142 16.53 1.64 12.23
N PRO A 143 17.56 1.39 11.41
CA PRO A 143 17.44 1.54 9.96
C PRO A 143 16.52 0.44 9.42
N LEU A 144 15.54 0.82 8.62
CA LEU A 144 14.65 -0.07 7.88
C LEU A 144 14.77 0.22 6.39
N ASP A 145 15.03 -0.84 5.64
CA ASP A 145 15.04 -0.83 4.18
C ASP A 145 13.77 -1.53 3.69
N PHE A 146 12.89 -0.79 3.02
CA PHE A 146 11.64 -1.32 2.49
C PHE A 146 11.83 -1.90 1.08
N ASP A 147 12.89 -1.53 0.37
CA ASP A 147 13.28 -2.04 -0.97
C ASP A 147 12.09 -2.14 -1.95
N PHE A 148 11.16 -1.18 -1.90
CA PHE A 148 9.92 -1.15 -2.68
C PHE A 148 9.00 -2.38 -2.50
N LYS A 149 9.25 -3.19 -1.47
CA LYS A 149 8.57 -4.45 -1.15
C LYS A 149 7.71 -4.37 0.12
N GLY A 150 7.74 -3.23 0.80
CA GLY A 150 7.03 -2.97 2.05
C GLY A 150 7.80 -3.42 3.28
N ILE A 151 7.12 -3.57 4.41
CA ILE A 151 7.77 -3.81 5.72
C ILE A 151 8.58 -5.12 5.72
N PRO A 152 9.86 -5.10 6.17
CA PRO A 152 10.68 -6.29 6.40
C PRO A 152 10.07 -7.27 7.41
N GLY A 153 10.08 -8.57 7.10
CA GLY A 153 9.52 -9.59 7.99
C GLY A 153 10.29 -9.78 9.30
N ASP A 154 11.56 -9.37 9.34
CA ASP A 154 12.42 -9.34 10.53
C ASP A 154 12.16 -8.14 11.45
N PHE A 155 11.38 -7.14 11.01
CA PHE A 155 10.95 -6.03 11.84
C PHE A 155 10.01 -6.44 12.98
N GLY A 156 9.28 -7.56 12.80
CA GLY A 156 8.38 -8.12 13.82
C GLY A 156 7.01 -7.44 13.93
N TYR A 157 6.73 -6.45 13.08
CA TYR A 157 5.43 -5.80 12.97
C TYR A 157 5.00 -5.77 11.50
N ASP A 158 3.69 -5.82 11.25
CA ASP A 158 3.13 -5.93 9.90
C ASP A 158 2.56 -4.61 9.39
N ILE A 159 2.48 -3.59 10.25
CA ILE A 159 1.90 -2.29 9.95
C ILE A 159 2.72 -1.18 10.60
N ILE A 160 2.94 -0.12 9.83
CA ILE A 160 3.44 1.18 10.29
C ILE A 160 2.37 2.22 9.94
N ARG A 161 1.99 3.03 10.93
CA ARG A 161 1.06 4.14 10.77
C ARG A 161 1.72 5.43 11.19
N VAL A 162 1.85 6.36 10.26
CA VAL A 162 2.25 7.74 10.54
C VAL A 162 1.13 8.43 11.31
N ARG A 163 1.48 9.06 12.43
CA ARG A 163 0.59 10.00 13.11
C ARG A 163 0.91 11.40 12.62
N GLU A 164 -0.09 12.03 12.03
CA GLU A 164 -0.10 13.49 12.01
C GLU A 164 -0.26 13.95 13.47
N GLU A 165 0.68 14.75 13.97
CA GLU A 165 0.43 15.51 15.18
C GLU A 165 -0.74 16.43 14.86
N VAL A 166 -1.89 16.15 15.46
CA VAL A 166 -2.99 17.11 15.49
C VAL A 166 -2.40 18.31 16.21
N GLU A 167 -2.14 19.38 15.47
CA GLU A 167 -1.78 20.67 16.06
C GLU A 167 -2.88 20.97 17.08
N ASP A 168 -2.54 20.84 18.36
CA ASP A 168 -3.46 21.11 19.44
C ASP A 168 -3.71 22.62 19.36
N LEU A 169 -4.75 22.99 18.60
CA LEU A 169 -5.38 24.31 18.66
C LEU A 169 -6.04 24.42 20.04
N SER A 170 -5.23 24.35 21.10
CA SER A 170 -5.60 24.86 22.39
C SER A 170 -5.98 26.32 22.15
N PRO A 171 -7.25 26.72 22.38
CA PRO A 171 -7.62 28.12 22.28
C PRO A 171 -6.92 28.82 23.45
N THR A 172 -5.71 29.33 23.21
CA THR A 172 -5.08 30.26 24.11
C THR A 172 -5.68 31.64 23.87
N ASP A 173 -6.17 32.19 24.98
CA ASP A 173 -6.42 33.60 25.27
C ASP A 173 -7.63 34.30 24.62
N GLY A 174 -8.57 34.71 25.51
CA GLY A 174 -9.61 35.66 25.15
C GLY A 174 -10.90 35.67 25.97
N ILE A 175 -10.98 35.06 27.17
CA ILE A 175 -12.09 35.39 28.08
C ILE A 175 -11.66 36.63 28.88
N GLU A 176 -11.84 37.79 28.25
CA GLU A 176 -11.84 39.07 28.97
C GLU A 176 -13.02 39.04 29.95
N LYS A 177 -12.72 38.77 31.22
CA LYS A 177 -13.69 38.95 32.31
C LYS A 177 -14.00 40.45 32.37
N VAL A 178 -15.12 40.85 31.78
CA VAL A 178 -15.80 42.09 32.16
C VAL A 178 -16.26 41.92 33.61
N SER A 179 -15.41 42.39 34.53
CA SER A 179 -15.77 42.64 35.91
C SER A 179 -16.66 43.88 35.93
N ASP A 180 -17.97 43.64 35.93
CA ASP A 180 -18.96 44.67 36.23
C ASP A 180 -19.21 44.66 37.76
N ALA A 181 -18.76 45.71 38.43
CA ALA A 181 -19.23 46.15 39.75
C ALA A 181 -18.63 47.53 40.09
N PRO A 182 -19.29 48.38 40.89
CA PRO A 182 -20.65 48.32 41.44
C PRO A 182 -21.60 49.43 40.93
#